data_AF-A0A2D8FSX6-F1
#
_entry.id   AF-A0A2D8FSX6-F1
#
_cell.length_a   1.000
_cell.length_b   1.000
_cell.length_c   1.000
_cell.angle_alpha   90.00
_cell.angle_beta   90.00
_cell.angle_gamma   90.00
#
_symmetry.space_group_name_H-M   'P 1'
#
loop_
_entity.id
_entity.type
_entity.pdbx_description
1 polymer ?
#
loop_
_entity_poly.entity_id
_entity_poly.type
_entity_poly.pdbx_seq_one_letter_code
_entity_poly.pdbx_strand_id
1 'polypeptide(L)'
;MTDQPPADAPKREVLTLYVAEDEDGIRLDRWFRRRWPHLSNIQVQKMARSGQIRVDGARIKPEGRLTAGAAVRVPPIPDDTSRQAGDPHTLSERDIAFAKSLVLYEDDMVIALNKPHGLAVQGGTKTSRHVDRLLGAWGEGMERPRLVHRLDRDTSG
;
A
#
# COMPACT_ATOMS: atom_id res chain seq x y z
N MET A 1 -8.78 10.37 50.02
CA MET A 1 -8.15 10.67 48.71
C MET A 1 -8.06 9.36 47.98
N THR A 2 -9.14 9.00 47.31
CA THR A 2 -9.29 7.72 46.61
C THR A 2 -8.74 7.92 45.20
N ASP A 3 -7.63 7.29 44.90
CA ASP A 3 -7.00 7.31 43.59
C ASP A 3 -7.87 6.49 42.63
N GLN A 4 -8.43 7.16 41.64
CA GLN A 4 -9.30 6.58 40.63
C GLN A 4 -8.41 6.08 39.49
N PRO A 5 -8.42 4.78 39.14
CA PRO A 5 -7.55 4.28 38.08
C PRO A 5 -7.95 4.93 36.73
N PRO A 6 -6.98 5.21 35.85
CA PRO A 6 -7.22 5.89 34.59
C PRO A 6 -8.14 5.06 33.68
N ALA A 7 -9.06 5.76 33.03
CA ALA A 7 -10.13 5.23 32.21
C ALA A 7 -9.63 4.30 31.08
N ASP A 8 -10.36 3.20 30.92
CA ASP A 8 -10.26 2.16 29.89
C ASP A 8 -9.93 2.72 28.51
N ALA A 9 -8.83 2.25 27.90
CA ALA A 9 -8.61 2.40 26.46
C ALA A 9 -9.74 1.66 25.72
N PRO A 10 -10.28 2.20 24.61
CA PRO A 10 -11.41 1.56 23.94
C PRO A 10 -11.02 0.14 23.52
N LYS A 11 -11.77 -0.85 24.05
CA LYS A 11 -11.61 -2.26 23.69
C LYS A 11 -11.79 -2.39 22.18
N ARG A 12 -10.68 -2.62 21.50
CA ARG A 12 -10.62 -2.95 20.09
C ARG A 12 -11.25 -4.33 19.90
N GLU A 13 -12.56 -4.36 19.61
CA GLU A 13 -13.33 -5.60 19.57
C GLU A 13 -13.16 -6.36 18.25
N VAL A 14 -13.21 -7.69 18.36
CA VAL A 14 -13.27 -8.61 17.22
C VAL A 14 -14.71 -8.64 16.74
N LEU A 15 -14.92 -8.41 15.44
CA LEU A 15 -16.24 -8.41 14.84
C LEU A 15 -16.46 -9.67 14.01
N THR A 16 -17.69 -10.19 13.98
CA THR A 16 -18.11 -11.19 13.00
C THR A 16 -19.10 -10.54 12.06
N LEU A 17 -18.77 -10.50 10.78
CA LEU A 17 -19.60 -9.92 9.73
C LEU A 17 -19.98 -11.00 8.72
N TYR A 18 -21.17 -10.90 8.17
CA TYR A 18 -21.66 -11.82 7.15
C TYR A 18 -21.50 -11.22 5.77
N VAL A 19 -21.17 -12.06 4.79
CA VAL A 19 -21.06 -11.66 3.38
C VAL A 19 -22.45 -11.57 2.79
N ALA A 20 -22.80 -10.41 2.23
CA ALA A 20 -24.10 -10.22 1.60
C ALA A 20 -24.19 -10.95 0.24
N GLU A 21 -25.41 -11.18 -0.26
CA GLU A 21 -25.63 -11.89 -1.53
C GLU A 21 -25.01 -11.16 -2.73
N ASP A 22 -25.03 -9.83 -2.73
CA ASP A 22 -24.41 -8.98 -3.74
C ASP A 22 -22.87 -8.91 -3.66
N GLU A 23 -22.31 -9.55 -2.64
CA GLU A 23 -20.87 -9.68 -2.41
C GLU A 23 -20.36 -11.10 -2.70
N ASP A 24 -21.17 -11.97 -3.29
CA ASP A 24 -20.72 -13.31 -3.67
C ASP A 24 -19.54 -13.28 -4.65
N GLY A 25 -18.55 -14.14 -4.39
CA GLY A 25 -17.33 -14.23 -5.21
C GLY A 25 -16.38 -13.03 -5.08
N ILE A 26 -16.65 -12.07 -4.19
CA ILE A 26 -15.76 -10.94 -3.96
C ILE A 26 -14.44 -11.42 -3.36
N ARG A 27 -13.32 -10.81 -3.78
CA ARG A 27 -12.03 -11.06 -3.14
C ARG A 27 -11.98 -10.46 -1.74
N LEU A 28 -11.32 -11.15 -0.82
CA LEU A 28 -11.13 -10.74 0.56
C LEU A 28 -10.60 -9.31 0.68
N ASP A 29 -9.53 -8.98 -0.05
CA ASP A 29 -8.92 -7.65 -0.04
C ASP A 29 -9.86 -6.52 -0.48
N ARG A 30 -10.69 -6.78 -1.49
CA ARG A 30 -11.71 -5.84 -1.98
C ARG A 30 -12.84 -5.68 -0.97
N TRP A 31 -13.29 -6.77 -0.35
CA TRP A 31 -14.35 -6.76 0.66
C TRP A 31 -13.96 -5.95 1.89
N PHE A 32 -12.71 -6.11 2.38
CA PHE A 32 -12.16 -5.29 3.46
C PHE A 32 -12.07 -3.81 3.08
N ARG A 33 -11.57 -3.48 1.89
CA ARG A 33 -11.43 -2.08 1.44
C ARG A 33 -12.76 -1.35 1.24
N ARG A 34 -13.85 -2.07 0.91
CA ARG A 34 -15.19 -1.47 0.85
C ARG A 34 -15.67 -0.99 2.23
N ARG A 35 -15.29 -1.70 3.30
CA ARG A 35 -15.70 -1.41 4.69
C ARG A 35 -14.73 -0.49 5.42
N TRP A 36 -13.44 -0.63 5.13
CA TRP A 36 -12.35 0.17 5.70
C TRP A 36 -11.44 0.68 4.58
N PRO A 37 -11.80 1.79 3.93
CA PRO A 37 -11.05 2.33 2.79
C PRO A 37 -9.60 2.70 3.11
N HIS A 38 -9.29 3.00 4.37
CA HIS A 38 -7.94 3.32 4.85
C HIS A 38 -7.01 2.10 4.95
N LEU A 39 -7.53 0.88 4.85
CA LEU A 39 -6.69 -0.33 4.86
C LEU A 39 -6.01 -0.56 3.51
N SER A 40 -4.69 -0.65 3.54
CA SER A 40 -3.89 -1.11 2.40
C SER A 40 -4.07 -2.62 2.16
N ASN A 41 -3.88 -3.05 0.92
CA ASN A 41 -3.83 -4.48 0.58
C ASN A 41 -2.78 -5.24 1.41
N ILE A 42 -1.64 -4.62 1.70
CA ILE A 42 -0.57 -5.23 2.49
C ILE A 42 -1.04 -5.53 3.92
N GLN A 43 -1.80 -4.62 4.54
CA GLN A 43 -2.37 -4.83 5.87
C GLN A 43 -3.36 -6.00 5.86
N VAL A 44 -4.29 -6.03 4.90
CA VAL A 44 -5.27 -7.14 4.79
C VAL A 44 -4.57 -8.47 4.56
N GLN A 45 -3.58 -8.53 3.66
CA GLN A 45 -2.78 -9.72 3.40
C GLN A 45 -2.00 -10.18 4.64
N LYS A 46 -1.46 -9.25 5.43
CA LYS A 46 -0.77 -9.58 6.68
C LYS A 46 -1.73 -10.20 7.69
N MET A 47 -2.92 -9.63 7.86
CA MET A 47 -3.95 -10.15 8.78
C MET A 47 -4.50 -11.52 8.34
N ALA A 48 -4.64 -11.75 7.03
CA ALA A 48 -5.03 -13.06 6.50
C ALA A 48 -3.94 -14.11 6.72
N ARG A 49 -2.67 -13.80 6.39
CA ARG A 49 -1.53 -14.72 6.58
C ARG A 49 -1.26 -15.07 8.03
N SER A 50 -1.43 -14.13 8.96
CA SER A 50 -1.29 -14.37 10.40
C SER A 50 -2.47 -15.15 11.00
N GLY A 51 -3.53 -15.41 10.23
CA GLY A 51 -4.73 -16.12 10.68
C GLY A 51 -5.62 -15.30 11.60
N GLN A 52 -5.45 -13.98 11.62
CA GLN A 52 -6.29 -13.05 12.37
C GLN A 52 -7.67 -12.91 11.72
N ILE A 53 -7.73 -12.93 10.38
CA ILE A 53 -8.98 -13.04 9.62
C ILE A 53 -9.33 -14.52 9.47
N ARG A 54 -10.60 -14.87 9.73
CA ARG A 54 -11.14 -16.21 9.49
C ARG A 54 -12.48 -16.14 8.78
N VAL A 55 -12.77 -17.15 7.97
CA VAL A 55 -14.05 -17.32 7.28
C VAL A 55 -14.60 -18.67 7.70
N ASP A 56 -15.80 -18.68 8.27
CA ASP A 56 -16.45 -19.88 8.83
C ASP A 56 -15.54 -20.67 9.78
N GLY A 57 -14.74 -19.94 10.57
CA GLY A 57 -13.79 -20.52 11.52
C GLY A 57 -12.46 -21.02 10.93
N ALA A 58 -12.33 -21.07 9.60
CA ALA A 58 -11.13 -21.50 8.89
C ALA A 58 -10.21 -20.33 8.48
N ARG A 59 -8.92 -20.64 8.25
CA ARG A 59 -7.97 -19.67 7.66
C ARG A 59 -8.30 -19.46 6.18
N ILE A 60 -8.22 -18.21 5.72
CA ILE A 60 -8.39 -17.84 4.31
C ILE A 60 -7.08 -17.34 3.71
N LYS A 61 -6.82 -17.68 2.45
CA LYS A 61 -5.70 -17.12 1.69
C LYS A 61 -6.01 -15.65 1.33
N PRO A 62 -5.01 -14.77 1.22
CA PRO A 62 -5.26 -13.38 0.88
C PRO A 62 -5.95 -13.15 -0.48
N GLU A 63 -5.73 -14.05 -1.43
CA GLU A 63 -6.37 -14.05 -2.75
C GLU A 63 -7.75 -14.75 -2.75
N GLY A 64 -8.15 -15.26 -1.57
CA GLY A 64 -9.40 -15.97 -1.38
C GLY A 64 -10.61 -15.11 -1.72
N ARG A 65 -11.63 -15.77 -2.27
CA ARG A 65 -12.94 -15.18 -2.51
C ARG A 65 -13.88 -15.59 -1.40
N LEU A 66 -14.80 -14.70 -1.08
CA LEU A 66 -15.85 -14.90 -0.09
C LEU A 66 -17.11 -15.39 -0.79
N THR A 67 -17.86 -16.25 -0.12
CA THR A 67 -19.16 -16.74 -0.56
C THR A 67 -20.26 -16.02 0.20
N ALA A 68 -21.38 -15.72 -0.44
CA ALA A 68 -22.55 -15.17 0.24
C ALA A 68 -22.94 -16.01 1.48
N GLY A 69 -23.33 -15.34 2.56
CA GLY A 69 -23.69 -15.96 3.84
C GLY A 69 -22.50 -16.39 4.71
N ALA A 70 -21.27 -16.38 4.21
CA ALA A 70 -20.10 -16.77 4.99
C ALA A 70 -19.86 -15.81 6.17
N ALA A 71 -19.46 -16.35 7.32
CA ALA A 71 -19.15 -15.59 8.53
C ALA A 71 -17.66 -15.21 8.57
N VAL A 72 -17.37 -13.93 8.40
CA VAL A 72 -16.01 -13.37 8.42
C VAL A 72 -15.70 -12.81 9.80
N ARG A 73 -14.79 -13.47 10.52
CA ARG A 73 -14.19 -12.94 11.75
C ARG A 73 -13.12 -11.92 11.39
N VAL A 74 -13.41 -10.66 11.70
CA VAL A 74 -12.55 -9.50 11.47
C VAL A 74 -11.79 -9.18 12.76
N PRO A 75 -10.45 -9.18 12.75
CA PRO A 75 -9.67 -8.72 13.90
C PRO A 75 -9.88 -7.22 14.11
N PRO A 76 -9.46 -6.69 15.26
CA PRO A 76 -9.66 -5.27 15.51
C PRO A 76 -8.86 -4.45 14.49
N ILE A 77 -9.57 -3.63 13.73
CA ILE A 77 -9.01 -2.86 12.63
C ILE A 77 -8.24 -1.68 13.23
N PRO A 78 -6.97 -1.46 12.84
CA PRO A 78 -6.26 -0.27 13.24
C PRO A 78 -7.04 0.98 12.83
N ASP A 79 -7.14 1.95 13.73
CA ASP A 79 -7.66 3.28 13.39
C ASP A 79 -6.86 3.84 12.20
N ASP A 80 -7.44 4.80 11.49
CA ASP A 80 -6.76 5.55 10.45
C ASP A 80 -5.67 6.42 11.09
N THR A 81 -4.59 5.78 11.54
CA THR A 81 -3.34 6.40 11.92
C THR A 81 -2.50 6.53 10.66
N SER A 82 -3.08 6.98 9.54
CA SER A 82 -2.28 7.70 8.56
C SER A 82 -1.71 8.93 9.29
N ARG A 83 -0.66 8.66 10.09
CA ARG A 83 0.37 9.61 10.43
C ARG A 83 0.61 10.37 9.15
N GLN A 84 0.65 11.68 9.30
CA GLN A 84 1.28 12.64 8.42
C GLN A 84 2.70 12.16 8.04
N ALA A 85 2.80 11.07 7.29
CA ALA A 85 3.89 10.85 6.39
C ALA A 85 3.66 11.98 5.39
N GLY A 86 4.45 13.06 5.52
CA GLY A 86 4.46 14.13 4.52
C GLY A 86 4.44 13.50 3.14
N ASP A 87 3.67 14.11 2.24
CA ASP A 87 3.35 13.55 0.93
C ASP A 87 4.56 12.76 0.40
N PRO A 88 4.48 11.41 0.29
CA PRO A 88 5.61 10.60 -0.15
C PRO A 88 6.12 11.01 -1.55
N HIS A 89 5.38 11.88 -2.24
CA HIS A 89 5.68 12.48 -3.53
C HIS A 89 6.46 13.80 -3.49
N THR A 90 6.65 14.48 -2.36
CA THR A 90 7.47 15.70 -2.35
C THR A 90 8.95 15.33 -2.46
N LEU A 91 9.52 15.51 -3.65
CA LEU A 91 10.95 15.37 -3.90
C LEU A 91 11.70 16.60 -3.40
N SER A 92 12.92 16.40 -2.90
CA SER A 92 13.83 17.52 -2.66
C SER A 92 14.31 18.11 -3.98
N GLU A 93 14.71 19.39 -4.01
CA GLU A 93 15.33 20.01 -5.20
C GLU A 93 16.52 19.19 -5.72
N ARG A 94 17.29 18.58 -4.80
CA ARG A 94 18.40 17.69 -5.13
C ARG A 94 17.95 16.41 -5.83
N ASP A 95 16.83 15.82 -5.40
CA ASP A 95 16.28 14.63 -6.05
C ASP A 95 15.70 14.96 -7.43
N ILE A 96 15.08 16.13 -7.58
CA ILE A 96 14.59 16.63 -8.88
C ILE A 96 15.77 16.84 -9.83
N ALA A 97 16.81 17.57 -9.40
CA ALA A 97 18.01 17.81 -10.20
C ALA A 97 18.70 16.49 -10.58
N PHE A 98 18.79 15.55 -9.63
CA PHE A 98 19.31 14.22 -9.92
C PHE A 98 18.45 13.48 -10.95
N ALA A 99 17.13 13.44 -10.80
CA ALA A 99 16.23 12.77 -11.75
C ALA A 99 16.38 13.34 -13.17
N LYS A 100 16.38 14.67 -13.30
CA LYS A 100 16.58 15.37 -14.57
C LYS A 100 17.97 15.12 -15.17
N SER A 101 19.01 14.96 -14.34
CA SER A 101 20.35 14.61 -14.83
C SER A 101 20.47 13.21 -15.45
N LEU A 102 19.51 12.32 -15.20
CA LEU A 102 19.50 10.98 -15.78
C LEU A 102 18.85 10.94 -17.17
N VAL A 103 18.18 12.01 -17.62
CA VAL A 103 17.43 12.01 -18.87
C VAL A 103 18.37 11.85 -20.07
N LEU A 104 18.16 10.80 -20.84
CA LEU A 104 18.77 10.60 -22.16
C LEU A 104 17.89 11.16 -23.27
N TYR A 105 16.57 11.05 -23.10
CA TYR A 105 15.57 11.46 -24.06
C TYR A 105 14.25 11.76 -23.33
N GLU A 106 13.55 12.81 -23.74
CA GLU A 106 12.25 13.22 -23.21
C GLU A 106 11.43 13.87 -24.34
N ASP A 107 10.23 13.35 -24.57
CA ASP A 107 9.20 13.93 -25.44
C ASP A 107 7.81 13.82 -24.77
N ASP A 108 6.74 14.16 -25.51
CA ASP A 108 5.37 14.13 -25.01
C ASP A 108 4.83 12.72 -24.67
N MET A 109 5.52 11.65 -25.08
CA MET A 109 5.08 10.26 -24.93
C MET A 109 5.99 9.43 -24.02
N VAL A 110 7.31 9.65 -24.04
CA VAL A 110 8.30 8.79 -23.41
C VAL A 110 9.48 9.57 -22.84
N ILE A 111 9.97 9.07 -21.71
CA ILE A 111 11.20 9.52 -21.07
C ILE A 111 12.14 8.31 -20.97
N ALA A 112 13.34 8.42 -21.55
CA ALA A 112 14.41 7.47 -21.37
C ALA A 112 15.41 7.99 -20.34
N LEU A 113 15.69 7.19 -19.30
CA LEU A 113 16.60 7.55 -18.21
C LEU A 113 17.82 6.62 -18.22
N ASN A 114 19.02 7.18 -18.11
CA ASN A 114 20.26 6.46 -17.83
C ASN A 114 20.32 6.13 -16.34
N LYS A 115 19.82 4.97 -15.96
CA LYS A 115 19.78 4.56 -14.57
C LYS A 115 21.19 4.15 -14.10
N PRO A 116 21.73 4.77 -13.03
CA PRO A 116 23.02 4.35 -12.49
C PRO A 116 22.93 2.99 -11.78
N HIS A 117 24.08 2.33 -11.69
CA HIS A 117 24.27 1.13 -10.87
C HIS A 117 23.92 1.43 -9.40
N GLY A 118 23.25 0.50 -8.72
CA GLY A 118 22.90 0.60 -7.31
C GLY A 118 21.59 1.33 -7.03
N LEU A 119 21.01 2.04 -8.02
CA LEU A 119 19.68 2.63 -7.90
C LEU A 119 18.63 1.55 -8.21
N ALA A 120 17.64 1.34 -7.33
CA ALA A 120 16.55 0.40 -7.62
C ALA A 120 15.50 1.06 -8.54
N VAL A 121 14.84 0.28 -9.40
CA VAL A 121 13.73 0.81 -10.22
C VAL A 121 12.48 1.05 -9.37
N GLN A 122 12.08 0.08 -8.55
CA GLN A 122 10.92 0.18 -7.66
C GLN A 122 11.34 0.06 -6.20
N GLY A 123 10.54 0.68 -5.32
CA GLY A 123 10.74 0.61 -3.87
C GLY A 123 10.45 -0.78 -3.30
N GLY A 124 11.11 -1.08 -2.18
CA GLY A 124 10.83 -2.23 -1.33
C GLY A 124 10.89 -1.82 0.14
N THR A 125 10.72 -2.77 1.07
CA THR A 125 10.59 -2.53 2.53
C THR A 125 11.75 -1.74 3.17
N LYS A 126 12.88 -1.55 2.47
CA LYS A 126 14.05 -0.78 2.93
C LYS A 126 14.64 0.18 1.89
N THR A 127 13.91 0.48 0.81
CA THR A 127 14.44 1.28 -0.31
C THR A 127 13.59 2.52 -0.54
N SER A 128 13.98 3.62 0.09
CA SER A 128 13.31 4.92 -0.01
C SER A 128 13.73 5.74 -1.23
N ARG A 129 14.88 5.41 -1.85
CA ARG A 129 15.39 6.07 -3.06
C ARG A 129 15.42 5.08 -4.23
N HIS A 130 14.58 5.33 -5.22
CA HIS A 130 14.38 4.45 -6.37
C HIS A 130 13.77 5.25 -7.54
N VAL A 131 13.88 4.73 -8.76
CA VAL A 131 13.46 5.44 -9.99
C VAL A 131 11.98 5.82 -9.95
N ASP A 132 11.10 4.90 -9.56
CA ASP A 132 9.65 5.18 -9.47
C ASP A 132 9.35 6.45 -8.66
N ARG A 133 9.96 6.60 -7.46
CA ARG A 133 9.83 7.82 -6.65
C ARG A 133 10.36 9.06 -7.38
N LEU A 134 11.50 8.95 -8.06
CA LEU A 134 12.12 10.06 -8.80
C LEU A 134 11.26 10.55 -9.98
N LEU A 135 10.35 9.72 -10.51
CA LEU A 135 9.37 10.16 -11.52
C LEU A 135 8.44 11.27 -11.01
N GLY A 136 8.39 11.50 -9.69
CA GLY A 136 7.73 12.68 -9.10
C GLY A 136 8.30 14.02 -9.61
N ALA A 137 9.51 14.05 -10.19
CA ALA A 137 10.13 15.26 -10.74
C ALA A 137 9.42 15.81 -12.00
N TRP A 138 8.43 15.09 -12.52
CA TRP A 138 7.56 15.51 -13.64
C TRP A 138 6.10 15.74 -13.21
N GLY A 139 5.82 15.74 -11.90
CA GLY A 139 4.46 15.78 -11.35
C GLY A 139 3.80 17.16 -11.29
N GLU A 140 4.43 18.22 -11.78
CA GLU A 140 3.82 19.56 -11.86
C GLU A 140 3.31 19.81 -13.29
N GLY A 141 1.99 19.70 -13.48
CA GLY A 141 1.30 20.02 -14.74
C GLY A 141 1.09 18.87 -15.73
N MET A 142 1.82 17.76 -15.60
CA MET A 142 1.66 16.55 -16.43
C MET A 142 1.23 15.34 -15.58
N GLU A 143 0.50 14.38 -16.16
CA GLU A 143 0.27 13.09 -15.48
C GLU A 143 1.64 12.45 -15.19
N ARG A 144 1.88 12.07 -13.92
CA ARG A 144 3.13 11.45 -13.50
C ARG A 144 3.48 10.26 -14.42
N PRO A 145 4.69 10.24 -15.03
CA PRO A 145 5.12 9.14 -15.90
C PRO A 145 5.06 7.79 -15.20
N ARG A 146 4.82 6.73 -15.97
CA ARG A 146 4.75 5.35 -15.47
C ARG A 146 5.89 4.51 -16.03
N LEU A 147 6.41 3.60 -15.21
CA LEU A 147 7.45 2.66 -15.62
C LEU A 147 6.92 1.64 -16.64
N VAL A 148 7.60 1.52 -17.78
CA VAL A 148 7.28 0.54 -18.83
C VAL A 148 8.03 -0.80 -18.67
N HIS A 149 9.25 -0.76 -18.12
CA HIS A 149 10.06 -1.95 -17.82
C HIS A 149 10.94 -1.70 -16.58
N ARG A 150 11.68 -2.74 -16.15
CA ARG A 150 12.62 -2.65 -15.02
C ARG A 150 13.98 -3.23 -15.36
N LEU A 151 15.02 -2.59 -14.85
CA LEU A 151 16.38 -3.13 -14.71
C LEU A 151 16.61 -3.52 -13.25
N ASP A 152 17.48 -4.49 -13.02
CA ASP A 152 17.89 -4.85 -11.67
C ASP A 152 18.69 -3.72 -11.03
N ARG A 153 18.74 -3.71 -9.69
CA ARG A 153 19.40 -2.64 -8.92
C ARG A 153 20.85 -2.46 -9.38
N ASP A 154 21.53 -3.58 -9.57
CA ASP A 154 22.96 -3.66 -9.87
C ASP A 154 23.21 -3.67 -11.39
N THR A 155 22.19 -3.41 -12.21
CA THR A 155 22.31 -3.19 -13.66
C THR A 155 22.17 -1.70 -13.98
N SER A 156 23.06 -1.14 -14.78
CA SER A 156 22.98 0.26 -15.27
C SER A 156 22.54 0.31 -16.72
N GLY A 157 21.89 1.40 -17.11
CA GLY A 157 21.42 1.64 -18.48
C GLY A 157 20.21 2.54 -18.53
#